data_AF-A0A2N9PAW5-F1
#
_entry.id   AF-A0A2N9PAW5-F1
#
_cell.length_a   1.000
_cell.length_b   1.000
_cell.length_c   1.000
_cell.angle_alpha   90.00
_cell.angle_beta   90.00
_cell.angle_gamma   90.00
#
_symmetry.space_group_name_H-M   'P 1'
#
loop_
_entity.id
_entity.type
_entity.pdbx_description
1 polymer ?
#
loop_
_entity_poly.entity_id
_entity_poly.type
_entity_poly.pdbx_seq_one_letter_code
_entity_poly.pdbx_strand_id
1 'polypeptide(L)'
;MKFLLQILLLILTWFTSQVYATPVYTKVACTSYEHSFSNIESLKKESEVKIGVAHFARSGILENIYVSKSTSRERYVSEYSGREEKIKELTGAVNWLPVFKNKLLSRVQNSVGFTLKHTDAEITQIIKKGKELGLTDDVIDDMLFISCRDAKPIASTDLVQQIDNYVNVVLKQGHPYKFTDIGQFNNFKNELKTGLKDIGVSTADVRIQGSSLRTPNANDVDLAAIISETDFDNLLKSFYNGKITKNNLTIDLSDMSNVQLKALSDDIIQNPSLYNRIAKDDFSYNYTKKIINAKPDKGVVEGLKSLKNSIQINYPNLNVENIAIQTQSGVFDLKPYIKL
;
A
#
# COMPACT_ATOMS: atom_id res chain seq x y z
N MET A 1 27.30 -52.43 -18.24
CA MET A 1 27.43 -50.94 -18.24
C MET A 1 26.81 -50.25 -17.02
N LYS A 2 25.68 -50.70 -16.44
CA LYS A 2 25.11 -50.07 -15.23
C LYS A 2 25.97 -50.19 -13.96
N PHE A 3 26.75 -51.27 -13.84
CA PHE A 3 27.62 -51.51 -12.67
C PHE A 3 28.88 -50.61 -12.63
N LEU A 4 29.41 -50.25 -13.80
CA LEU A 4 30.56 -49.34 -13.92
C LEU A 4 30.19 -47.89 -13.61
N LEU A 5 28.96 -47.47 -13.96
CA LEU A 5 28.47 -46.12 -13.69
C LEU A 5 28.25 -45.89 -12.18
N GLN A 6 27.82 -46.92 -11.45
CA GLN A 6 27.60 -46.86 -10.00
C GLN A 6 28.93 -46.78 -9.23
N ILE A 7 29.99 -47.45 -9.69
CA ILE A 7 31.33 -47.35 -9.11
C ILE A 7 31.94 -45.96 -9.38
N LEU A 8 31.71 -45.40 -10.58
CA LEU A 8 32.19 -44.05 -10.92
C LEU A 8 31.55 -42.95 -10.06
N LEU A 9 30.25 -43.08 -9.76
CA LEU A 9 29.51 -42.16 -8.88
C LEU A 9 29.96 -42.25 -7.41
N LEU A 10 30.38 -43.42 -6.95
CA LEU A 10 30.88 -43.63 -5.57
C LEU A 10 32.31 -43.11 -5.38
N ILE A 11 33.13 -43.10 -6.44
CA ILE A 11 34.46 -42.49 -6.40
C ILE A 11 34.35 -40.95 -6.43
N LEU A 12 33.40 -40.39 -7.20
CA LEU A 12 33.21 -38.93 -7.27
C LEU A 12 32.76 -38.31 -5.94
N THR A 13 31.97 -39.01 -5.12
CA THR A 13 31.54 -38.53 -3.79
C THR A 13 32.63 -38.64 -2.72
N TRP A 14 33.62 -39.52 -2.93
CA TRP A 14 34.78 -39.64 -2.06
C TRP A 14 35.84 -38.54 -2.31
N PHE A 15 35.96 -38.05 -3.54
CA PHE A 15 36.88 -36.95 -3.86
C PHE A 15 36.35 -35.56 -3.48
N THR A 16 35.03 -35.34 -3.41
CA THR A 16 34.46 -34.03 -3.01
C THR A 16 34.40 -33.81 -1.50
N SER A 17 34.55 -34.87 -0.69
CA SER A 17 34.62 -34.79 0.77
C SER A 17 36.04 -34.60 1.32
N GLN A 18 37.06 -34.59 0.46
CA GLN A 18 38.48 -34.41 0.82
C GLN A 18 39.08 -33.07 0.37
N VAL A 19 38.29 -32.17 -0.24
CA VAL A 19 38.77 -30.85 -0.70
C VAL A 19 37.99 -29.73 -0.02
N TYR A 20 38.18 -29.60 1.29
CA TYR A 20 38.13 -28.28 1.95
C TYR A 20 39.55 -27.97 2.42
N ALA A 21 40.31 -27.38 1.50
CA ALA A 21 41.55 -26.70 1.83
C ALA A 21 41.22 -25.50 2.73
N THR A 22 41.56 -25.62 4.02
CA THR A 22 41.75 -24.47 4.91
C THR A 22 42.93 -23.64 4.40
N PRO A 23 42.84 -22.30 4.36
CA PRO A 23 43.99 -21.48 4.01
C PRO A 23 45.08 -21.61 5.07
N VAL A 24 46.32 -21.70 4.58
CA VAL A 24 47.56 -21.79 5.36
C VAL A 24 47.70 -20.58 6.28
N TYR A 25 47.52 -20.79 7.58
CA TYR A 25 48.12 -19.92 8.59
C TYR A 25 49.45 -20.55 9.02
N THR A 26 50.52 -19.83 8.78
CA THR A 26 51.87 -20.09 9.31
C THR A 26 51.82 -20.40 10.80
N LYS A 27 52.27 -21.61 11.17
CA LYS A 27 52.61 -21.99 12.54
C LYS A 27 53.76 -21.11 13.04
N VAL A 28 53.45 -20.14 13.88
CA VAL A 28 54.42 -19.66 14.89
C VAL A 28 54.26 -20.59 16.08
N ALA A 29 55.34 -21.28 16.44
CA ALA A 29 55.38 -22.13 17.61
C ALA A 29 55.16 -21.27 18.88
N CYS A 30 54.05 -21.49 19.58
CA CYS A 30 53.94 -21.11 20.98
C CYS A 30 54.24 -22.34 21.82
N THR A 31 55.35 -22.25 22.56
CA THR A 31 55.70 -23.14 23.67
C THR A 31 54.52 -23.31 24.62
N SER A 32 54.11 -24.55 24.85
CA SER A 32 53.20 -24.91 25.93
C SER A 32 53.94 -24.77 27.27
N TYR A 33 53.65 -23.70 28.01
CA TYR A 33 53.87 -23.69 29.45
C TYR A 33 52.56 -24.16 30.11
N GLU A 34 52.55 -25.37 30.65
CA GLU A 34 51.57 -25.75 31.65
C GLU A 34 51.82 -24.89 32.89
N HIS A 35 50.99 -23.88 33.10
CA HIS A 35 50.85 -23.22 34.38
C HIS A 35 49.50 -23.60 34.98
N SER A 36 49.55 -24.45 36.00
CA SER A 36 48.42 -24.65 36.91
C SER A 36 48.18 -23.36 37.70
N PHE A 37 47.04 -22.70 37.50
CA PHE A 37 46.61 -21.58 38.32
C PHE A 37 45.50 -22.03 39.29
N SER A 38 45.64 -21.62 40.55
CA SER A 38 44.69 -21.91 41.63
C SER A 38 43.31 -21.29 41.35
N ASN A 39 42.29 -22.12 41.51
CA ASN A 39 40.94 -22.04 40.96
C ASN A 39 39.99 -20.98 41.59
N ILE A 40 40.47 -19.84 42.08
CA ILE A 40 39.62 -18.82 42.72
C ILE A 40 39.87 -17.41 42.17
N GLU A 41 41.12 -17.05 41.87
CA GLU A 41 41.48 -15.72 41.39
C GLU A 41 41.17 -15.53 39.90
N SER A 42 41.23 -16.61 39.11
CA SER A 42 40.83 -16.63 37.69
C SER A 42 39.32 -16.43 37.53
N LEU A 43 38.49 -17.10 38.36
CA LEU A 43 37.04 -16.93 38.40
C LEU A 43 36.61 -15.50 38.78
N LYS A 44 37.37 -14.85 39.66
CA LYS A 44 37.13 -13.46 40.07
C LYS A 44 37.48 -12.47 38.96
N LYS A 45 38.58 -12.68 38.24
CA LYS A 45 38.92 -11.88 37.05
C LYS A 45 37.94 -12.10 35.90
N GLU A 46 37.46 -13.33 35.70
CA GLU A 46 36.48 -13.64 34.66
C GLU A 46 35.11 -13.02 34.96
N SER A 47 34.71 -12.94 36.24
CA SER A 47 33.48 -12.26 36.66
C SER A 47 33.60 -10.74 36.56
N GLU A 48 34.75 -10.16 36.93
CA GLU A 48 35.03 -8.72 36.77
C GLU A 48 35.04 -8.31 35.29
N VAL A 49 35.59 -9.15 34.40
CA VAL A 49 35.54 -8.92 32.94
C VAL A 49 34.12 -9.05 32.41
N LYS A 50 33.33 -10.06 32.85
CA LYS A 50 31.91 -10.19 32.43
C LYS A 50 31.04 -9.02 32.93
N ILE A 51 31.28 -8.52 34.15
CA ILE A 51 30.61 -7.34 34.70
C ILE A 51 31.05 -6.08 33.94
N GLY A 52 32.34 -5.94 33.65
CA GLY A 52 32.90 -4.83 32.86
C GLY A 52 32.34 -4.77 31.43
N VAL A 53 32.24 -5.92 30.75
CA VAL A 53 31.64 -6.03 29.41
C VAL A 53 30.14 -5.73 29.45
N ALA A 54 29.42 -6.18 30.48
CA ALA A 54 28.00 -5.86 30.65
C ALA A 54 27.79 -4.36 30.95
N HIS A 55 28.66 -3.72 31.73
CA HIS A 55 28.62 -2.28 31.98
C HIS A 55 28.99 -1.47 30.73
N PHE A 56 29.99 -1.91 29.95
CA PHE A 56 30.37 -1.27 28.69
C PHE A 56 29.21 -1.34 27.68
N ALA A 57 28.59 -2.51 27.52
CA ALA A 57 27.41 -2.69 26.66
C ALA A 57 26.23 -1.83 27.13
N ARG A 58 25.96 -1.73 28.44
CA ARG A 58 24.93 -0.83 28.97
C ARG A 58 25.27 0.64 28.78
N SER A 59 26.53 1.03 28.89
CA SER A 59 26.98 2.41 28.65
C SER A 59 26.82 2.80 27.18
N GLY A 60 27.17 1.92 26.24
CA GLY A 60 26.95 2.15 24.81
C GLY A 60 25.47 2.15 24.41
N ILE A 61 24.62 1.37 25.10
CA ILE A 61 23.16 1.44 24.92
C ILE A 61 22.60 2.76 25.50
N LEU A 62 23.08 3.20 26.66
CA LEU A 62 22.67 4.47 27.28
C LEU A 62 23.13 5.68 26.47
N GLU A 63 24.37 5.67 25.95
CA GLU A 63 24.86 6.69 25.02
C GLU A 63 24.06 6.68 23.72
N ASN A 64 23.77 5.52 23.13
CA ASN A 64 22.90 5.45 21.95
C ASN A 64 21.48 5.94 22.22
N ILE A 65 20.92 5.70 23.41
CA ILE A 65 19.60 6.22 23.81
C ILE A 65 19.67 7.74 24.04
N TYR A 66 20.76 8.27 24.58
CA TYR A 66 20.93 9.70 24.83
C TYR A 66 21.22 10.48 23.53
N VAL A 67 22.03 9.91 22.63
CA VAL A 67 22.28 10.41 21.27
C VAL A 67 21.00 10.32 20.44
N SER A 68 20.23 9.25 20.56
CA SER A 68 18.89 9.11 19.97
C SER A 68 17.91 10.17 20.49
N LYS A 69 17.85 10.40 21.82
CA LYS A 69 16.96 11.40 22.43
C LYS A 69 17.38 12.85 22.11
N SER A 70 18.67 13.14 22.07
CA SER A 70 19.19 14.48 21.69
C SER A 70 18.96 14.75 20.20
N THR A 71 19.27 13.81 19.30
CA THR A 71 18.92 13.94 17.87
C THR A 71 17.42 13.96 17.60
N SER A 72 16.60 13.35 18.46
CA SER A 72 15.13 13.44 18.40
C SER A 72 14.64 14.82 18.87
N ARG A 73 15.22 15.39 19.93
CA ARG A 73 14.87 16.72 20.45
C ARG A 73 15.36 17.84 19.51
N GLU A 74 16.54 17.69 18.90
CA GLU A 74 17.07 18.62 17.90
C GLU A 74 16.31 18.53 16.58
N ARG A 75 15.90 17.32 16.14
CA ARG A 75 14.91 17.17 15.06
C ARG A 75 13.59 17.83 15.42
N TYR A 76 13.09 17.65 16.64
CA TYR A 76 11.83 18.26 17.08
C TYR A 76 11.90 19.79 17.09
N VAL A 77 12.99 20.38 17.59
CA VAL A 77 13.18 21.83 17.59
C VAL A 77 13.38 22.38 16.18
N SER A 78 14.13 21.69 15.30
CA SER A 78 14.31 22.05 13.89
C SER A 78 13.02 21.90 13.06
N GLU A 79 12.20 20.89 13.36
CA GLU A 79 10.93 20.61 12.68
C GLU A 79 9.84 21.60 13.11
N TYR A 80 9.93 22.17 14.32
CA TYR A 80 9.03 23.23 14.79
C TYR A 80 9.49 24.64 14.41
N SER A 81 10.80 24.96 14.44
CA SER A 81 11.30 26.25 13.96
C SER A 81 11.12 26.42 12.45
N GLY A 82 11.29 25.32 11.68
CA GLY A 82 10.99 25.31 10.24
C GLY A 82 9.50 25.41 9.91
N ARG A 83 8.60 25.02 10.83
CA ARG A 83 7.14 25.21 10.65
C ARG A 83 6.74 26.67 10.78
N GLU A 84 7.31 27.45 11.70
CA GLU A 84 6.98 28.87 11.83
C GLU A 84 7.50 29.72 10.66
N GLU A 85 8.69 29.42 10.13
CA GLU A 85 9.19 30.05 8.89
C GLU A 85 8.37 29.65 7.67
N LYS A 86 8.00 28.37 7.53
CA LYS A 86 7.13 27.90 6.45
C LYS A 86 5.72 28.47 6.56
N ILE A 87 5.18 28.68 7.76
CA ILE A 87 3.89 29.37 7.99
C ILE A 87 4.00 30.84 7.58
N LYS A 88 5.11 31.54 7.87
CA LYS A 88 5.36 32.91 7.41
C LYS A 88 5.46 33.00 5.88
N GLU A 89 6.13 32.05 5.24
CA GLU A 89 6.20 31.92 3.77
C GLU A 89 4.81 31.62 3.15
N LEU A 90 4.03 30.73 3.77
CA LEU A 90 2.66 30.39 3.37
C LEU A 90 1.68 31.57 3.52
N THR A 91 1.91 32.49 4.48
CA THR A 91 1.11 33.71 4.63
C THR A 91 1.49 34.84 3.67
N GLY A 92 2.61 34.70 2.93
CA GLY A 92 3.06 35.64 1.91
C GLY A 92 2.54 35.28 0.51
N ALA A 93 1.37 35.80 0.14
CA ALA A 93 0.96 36.03 -1.25
C ALA A 93 0.57 34.83 -2.16
N VAL A 94 0.11 33.68 -1.65
CA VAL A 94 -0.62 32.70 -2.50
C VAL A 94 -2.04 32.48 -2.03
N ASN A 95 -3.01 33.08 -2.75
CA ASN A 95 -4.41 32.75 -2.57
C ASN A 95 -4.71 31.41 -3.26
N TRP A 96 -4.61 30.30 -2.52
CA TRP A 96 -4.89 28.95 -3.06
C TRP A 96 -6.37 28.68 -3.32
N LEU A 97 -7.26 29.42 -2.68
CA LEU A 97 -8.70 29.15 -2.69
C LEU A 97 -9.28 29.09 -4.11
N PRO A 98 -9.03 30.03 -5.03
CA PRO A 98 -9.56 29.94 -6.39
C PRO A 98 -9.12 28.67 -7.14
N VAL A 99 -7.86 28.23 -6.97
CA VAL A 99 -7.32 27.05 -7.66
C VAL A 99 -8.04 25.79 -7.18
N PHE A 100 -8.09 25.57 -5.88
CA PHE A 100 -8.75 24.41 -5.29
C PHE A 100 -10.25 24.43 -5.51
N LYS A 101 -10.91 25.58 -5.31
CA LYS A 101 -12.37 25.70 -5.43
C LYS A 101 -12.83 25.44 -6.85
N ASN A 102 -12.14 25.98 -7.86
CA ASN A 102 -12.50 25.76 -9.27
C ASN A 102 -12.35 24.27 -9.66
N LYS A 103 -11.24 23.64 -9.24
CA LYS A 103 -11.02 22.21 -9.48
C LYS A 103 -12.07 21.35 -8.78
N LEU A 104 -12.32 21.61 -7.50
CA LEU A 104 -13.34 20.91 -6.71
C LEU A 104 -14.74 21.07 -7.32
N LEU A 105 -15.13 22.28 -7.70
CA LEU A 105 -16.42 22.56 -8.33
C LEU A 105 -16.59 21.78 -9.63
N SER A 106 -15.56 21.77 -10.49
CA SER A 106 -15.56 20.99 -11.73
C SER A 106 -15.71 19.49 -11.45
N ARG A 107 -14.97 18.94 -10.48
CA ARG A 107 -15.07 17.52 -10.12
C ARG A 107 -16.44 17.14 -9.59
N VAL A 108 -16.99 17.95 -8.68
CA VAL A 108 -18.31 17.75 -8.08
C VAL A 108 -19.42 17.80 -9.13
N GLN A 109 -19.40 18.81 -10.02
CA GLN A 109 -20.42 18.95 -11.08
C GLN A 109 -20.40 17.78 -12.07
N ASN A 110 -19.24 17.19 -12.32
CA ASN A 110 -19.06 16.07 -13.22
C ASN A 110 -19.17 14.69 -12.54
N SER A 111 -19.50 14.64 -11.24
CA SER A 111 -19.57 13.40 -10.48
C SER A 111 -20.95 13.20 -9.87
N VAL A 112 -21.65 12.16 -10.31
CA VAL A 112 -22.94 11.77 -9.72
C VAL A 112 -22.78 11.41 -8.24
N GLY A 113 -23.64 11.98 -7.38
CA GLY A 113 -23.64 11.73 -5.93
C GLY A 113 -22.62 12.56 -5.15
N PHE A 114 -22.19 13.70 -5.71
CA PHE A 114 -21.35 14.68 -5.06
C PHE A 114 -22.00 16.07 -5.13
N THR A 115 -21.92 16.82 -4.04
CA THR A 115 -22.39 18.20 -3.95
C THR A 115 -21.37 19.03 -3.17
N LEU A 116 -21.10 20.27 -3.60
CA LEU A 116 -20.18 21.16 -2.88
C LEU A 116 -20.85 21.62 -1.59
N LYS A 117 -20.29 21.24 -0.44
CA LYS A 117 -20.87 21.52 0.89
C LYS A 117 -20.06 22.51 1.72
N HIS A 118 -18.78 22.68 1.39
CA HIS A 118 -17.88 23.55 2.16
C HIS A 118 -17.96 25.00 1.69
N THR A 119 -18.00 25.92 2.65
CA THR A 119 -17.83 27.35 2.43
C THR A 119 -16.38 27.69 2.07
N ASP A 120 -16.16 28.89 1.54
CA ASP A 120 -14.82 29.38 1.18
C ASP A 120 -13.87 29.44 2.39
N ALA A 121 -14.40 29.78 3.56
CA ALA A 121 -13.66 29.79 4.81
C ALA A 121 -13.22 28.36 5.20
N GLU A 122 -14.12 27.38 5.09
CA GLU A 122 -13.81 25.98 5.41
C GLU A 122 -12.80 25.38 4.43
N ILE A 123 -12.99 25.60 3.12
CA ILE A 123 -12.02 25.18 2.10
C ILE A 123 -10.64 25.76 2.40
N THR A 124 -10.57 27.05 2.74
CA THR A 124 -9.32 27.72 3.10
C THR A 124 -8.65 27.08 4.32
N GLN A 125 -9.42 26.76 5.36
CA GLN A 125 -8.90 26.09 6.57
C GLN A 125 -8.36 24.70 6.27
N ILE A 126 -9.07 23.92 5.46
CA ILE A 126 -8.65 22.57 5.04
C ILE A 126 -7.36 22.64 4.22
N ILE A 127 -7.26 23.56 3.26
CA ILE A 127 -6.04 23.78 2.47
C ILE A 127 -4.87 24.16 3.38
N LYS A 128 -5.08 25.15 4.27
CA LYS A 128 -4.05 25.61 5.20
C LYS A 128 -3.54 24.46 6.06
N LYS A 129 -4.44 23.66 6.65
CA LYS A 129 -4.07 22.49 7.45
C LYS A 129 -3.24 21.48 6.66
N GLY A 130 -3.66 21.17 5.44
CA GLY A 130 -2.93 20.25 4.56
C GLY A 130 -1.53 20.76 4.22
N LYS A 131 -1.41 22.05 3.87
CA LYS A 131 -0.13 22.71 3.57
C LYS A 131 0.81 22.77 4.77
N GLU A 132 0.29 23.10 5.95
CA GLU A 132 1.04 23.09 7.21
C GLU A 132 1.63 21.71 7.52
N LEU A 133 0.89 20.64 7.22
CA LEU A 133 1.33 19.26 7.39
C LEU A 133 2.15 18.73 6.20
N GLY A 134 2.45 19.56 5.21
CA GLY A 134 3.29 19.20 4.07
C GLY A 134 2.62 18.27 3.04
N LEU A 135 1.29 18.21 3.01
CA LEU A 135 0.57 17.46 1.98
C LEU A 135 0.70 18.13 0.61
N THR A 136 0.79 17.31 -0.44
CA THR A 136 0.75 17.77 -1.84
C THR A 136 -0.66 18.23 -2.20
N ASP A 137 -0.78 19.09 -3.21
CA ASP A 137 -2.08 19.62 -3.67
C ASP A 137 -3.08 18.53 -4.05
N ASP A 138 -2.63 17.46 -4.71
CA ASP A 138 -3.52 16.35 -5.08
C ASP A 138 -4.14 15.64 -3.86
N VAL A 139 -3.38 15.47 -2.78
CA VAL A 139 -3.92 14.84 -1.56
C VAL A 139 -4.98 15.73 -0.93
N ILE A 140 -4.72 17.04 -0.87
CA ILE A 140 -5.66 18.02 -0.32
C ILE A 140 -6.93 18.07 -1.19
N ASP A 141 -6.78 18.09 -2.51
CA ASP A 141 -7.87 18.14 -3.48
C ASP A 141 -8.73 16.86 -3.43
N ASP A 142 -8.12 15.67 -3.36
CA ASP A 142 -8.86 14.42 -3.21
C ASP A 142 -9.59 14.33 -1.87
N MET A 143 -8.96 14.77 -0.77
CA MET A 143 -9.60 14.84 0.54
C MET A 143 -10.83 15.76 0.54
N LEU A 144 -10.71 16.94 -0.07
CA LEU A 144 -11.82 17.86 -0.30
C LEU A 144 -12.91 17.21 -1.15
N PHE A 145 -12.56 16.59 -2.26
CA PHE A 145 -13.52 15.92 -3.14
C PHE A 145 -14.27 14.78 -2.43
N ILE A 146 -13.55 13.91 -1.70
CA ILE A 146 -14.14 12.81 -0.92
C ILE A 146 -15.16 13.33 0.09
N SER A 147 -14.86 14.44 0.76
CA SER A 147 -15.74 15.01 1.78
C SER A 147 -17.07 15.55 1.23
N CYS A 148 -17.13 15.83 -0.07
CA CYS A 148 -18.33 16.31 -0.78
C CYS A 148 -19.28 15.18 -1.24
N ARG A 149 -18.98 13.91 -0.92
CA ARG A 149 -19.85 12.78 -1.29
C ARG A 149 -21.19 12.85 -0.57
N ASP A 150 -22.30 12.66 -1.28
CA ASP A 150 -23.64 12.79 -0.70
C ASP A 150 -24.01 11.65 0.25
N ALA A 151 -23.59 10.43 -0.07
CA ALA A 151 -23.88 9.26 0.75
C ALA A 151 -23.12 9.23 2.08
N LYS A 152 -21.95 9.88 2.14
CA LYS A 152 -21.04 9.89 3.30
C LYS A 152 -20.31 11.25 3.38
N PRO A 153 -21.05 12.34 3.62
CA PRO A 153 -20.43 13.66 3.70
C PRO A 153 -19.51 13.73 4.92
N ILE A 154 -18.44 14.50 4.82
CA ILE A 154 -17.51 14.74 5.93
C ILE A 154 -17.54 16.23 6.23
N ALA A 155 -17.88 16.60 7.46
CA ALA A 155 -17.86 17.99 7.90
C ALA A 155 -16.43 18.56 7.85
N SER A 156 -16.29 19.87 7.69
CA SER A 156 -15.00 20.56 7.59
C SER A 156 -14.08 20.27 8.79
N THR A 157 -14.63 20.30 10.01
CA THR A 157 -13.92 19.99 11.26
C THR A 157 -13.42 18.55 11.29
N ASP A 158 -14.25 17.59 10.86
CA ASP A 158 -13.89 16.18 10.79
C ASP A 158 -12.83 15.92 9.73
N LEU A 159 -12.89 16.62 8.60
CA LEU A 159 -11.88 16.48 7.54
C LEU A 159 -10.52 17.00 7.99
N VAL A 160 -10.48 18.13 8.71
CA VAL A 160 -9.26 18.66 9.32
C VAL A 160 -8.65 17.64 10.29
N GLN A 161 -9.47 17.00 11.12
CA GLN A 161 -9.01 15.93 12.01
C GLN A 161 -8.51 14.71 11.24
N GLN A 162 -9.20 14.32 10.16
CA GLN A 162 -8.82 13.19 9.31
C GLN A 162 -7.50 13.42 8.57
N ILE A 163 -7.22 14.66 8.15
CA ILE A 163 -5.93 15.08 7.59
C ILE A 163 -4.83 14.95 8.65
N ASP A 164 -5.09 15.40 9.88
CA ASP A 164 -4.14 15.29 10.98
C ASP A 164 -3.84 13.83 11.32
N ASN A 165 -4.87 13.01 11.48
CA ASN A 165 -4.75 11.58 11.74
C ASN A 165 -3.91 10.85 10.66
N TYR A 166 -4.15 11.16 9.38
CA TYR A 166 -3.40 10.56 8.30
C TYR A 166 -1.89 10.85 8.43
N VAL A 167 -1.53 12.12 8.61
CA VAL A 167 -0.12 12.54 8.63
C VAL A 167 0.56 12.20 9.94
N ASN A 168 -0.06 12.54 11.07
CA ASN A 168 0.57 12.48 12.38
C ASN A 168 0.44 11.13 13.08
N VAL A 169 -0.48 10.27 12.64
CA VAL A 169 -0.65 8.93 13.22
C VAL A 169 -0.30 7.86 12.19
N VAL A 170 -1.09 7.76 11.11
CA VAL A 170 -0.99 6.64 10.16
C VAL A 170 0.35 6.61 9.43
N LEU A 171 0.81 7.74 8.88
CA LEU A 171 2.11 7.80 8.19
C LEU A 171 3.28 7.59 9.17
N LYS A 172 3.17 8.02 10.43
CA LYS A 172 4.24 7.87 11.42
C LYS A 172 4.36 6.44 11.96
N GLN A 173 3.22 5.77 12.22
CA GLN A 173 3.22 4.38 12.70
C GLN A 173 3.47 3.37 11.57
N GLY A 174 3.28 3.77 10.31
CA GLY A 174 3.60 2.97 9.13
C GLY A 174 2.52 1.95 8.74
N HIS A 175 1.35 1.95 9.40
CA HIS A 175 0.21 1.10 9.06
C HIS A 175 -1.14 1.80 9.32
N PRO A 176 -2.23 1.41 8.64
CA PRO A 176 -3.58 1.92 8.90
C PRO A 176 -4.11 1.57 10.30
N TYR A 177 -5.12 2.30 10.79
CA TYR A 177 -5.72 2.12 12.12
C TYR A 177 -6.29 0.72 12.38
N LYS A 178 -6.73 0.03 11.32
CA LYS A 178 -7.34 -1.30 11.41
C LYS A 178 -6.35 -2.43 11.72
N PHE A 179 -5.07 -2.18 11.52
CA PHE A 179 -4.01 -3.15 11.79
C PHE A 179 -3.53 -3.01 13.23
N THR A 180 -3.37 -4.15 13.90
CA THR A 180 -2.91 -4.20 15.30
C THR A 180 -1.51 -3.63 15.45
N ASP A 181 -0.63 -3.97 14.52
CA ASP A 181 0.76 -3.54 14.50
C ASP A 181 1.35 -3.65 13.08
N ILE A 182 2.59 -3.18 12.94
CA ILE A 182 3.34 -3.24 11.69
C ILE A 182 3.62 -4.68 11.22
N GLY A 183 3.68 -5.66 12.12
CA GLY A 183 3.86 -7.07 11.80
C GLY A 183 2.65 -7.65 11.08
N GLN A 184 1.44 -7.44 11.63
CA GLN A 184 0.19 -7.82 10.97
C GLN A 184 0.07 -7.17 9.59
N PHE A 185 0.42 -5.88 9.50
CA PHE A 185 0.39 -5.14 8.24
C PHE A 185 1.33 -5.74 7.17
N ASN A 186 2.57 -6.08 7.55
CA ASN A 186 3.54 -6.66 6.62
C ASN A 186 3.13 -8.06 6.15
N ASN A 187 2.59 -8.91 7.04
CA ASN A 187 2.09 -10.24 6.68
C ASN A 187 0.93 -10.12 5.69
N PHE A 188 -0.06 -9.27 6.01
CA PHE A 188 -1.20 -8.99 5.14
C PHE A 188 -0.76 -8.53 3.75
N LYS A 189 0.17 -7.58 3.70
CA LYS A 189 0.72 -7.04 2.45
C LYS A 189 1.35 -8.15 1.58
N ASN A 190 2.14 -9.03 2.17
CA ASN A 190 2.80 -10.12 1.45
C ASN A 190 1.78 -11.15 0.93
N GLU A 191 0.81 -11.53 1.77
CA GLU A 191 -0.26 -12.45 1.37
C GLU A 191 -1.13 -11.89 0.25
N LEU A 192 -1.56 -10.62 0.36
CA LEU A 192 -2.39 -9.99 -0.67
C LEU A 192 -1.64 -9.90 -2.01
N LYS A 193 -0.37 -9.49 -2.00
CA LYS A 193 0.43 -9.37 -3.24
C LYS A 193 0.70 -10.72 -3.88
N THR A 194 0.98 -11.75 -3.07
CA THR A 194 1.17 -13.12 -3.56
C THR A 194 -0.12 -13.66 -4.15
N GLY A 195 -1.23 -13.52 -3.43
CA GLY A 195 -2.52 -13.99 -3.91
C GLY A 195 -3.00 -13.28 -5.19
N LEU A 196 -2.77 -11.97 -5.32
CA LEU A 196 -3.05 -11.23 -6.56
C LEU A 196 -2.22 -11.76 -7.73
N LYS A 197 -0.94 -12.04 -7.51
CA LYS A 197 -0.05 -12.62 -8.53
C LYS A 197 -0.53 -14.01 -8.94
N ASP A 198 -0.93 -14.85 -8.00
CA ASP A 198 -1.37 -16.23 -8.24
C ASP A 198 -2.65 -16.30 -9.10
N ILE A 199 -3.50 -15.28 -9.02
CA ILE A 199 -4.70 -15.14 -9.87
C ILE A 199 -4.45 -14.35 -11.16
N GLY A 200 -3.18 -14.10 -11.51
CA GLY A 200 -2.80 -13.44 -12.76
C GLY A 200 -2.87 -11.90 -12.73
N VAL A 201 -3.08 -11.28 -11.57
CA VAL A 201 -3.10 -9.82 -11.40
C VAL A 201 -1.72 -9.36 -10.94
N SER A 202 -0.80 -9.26 -11.90
CA SER A 202 0.58 -8.81 -11.63
C SER A 202 0.68 -7.29 -11.67
N THR A 203 0.74 -6.66 -10.51
CA THR A 203 1.08 -5.23 -10.39
C THR A 203 2.03 -4.94 -9.25
N ALA A 204 2.92 -3.97 -9.46
CA ALA A 204 3.74 -3.39 -8.40
C ALA A 204 2.98 -2.35 -7.56
N ASP A 205 1.76 -2.01 -7.95
CA ASP A 205 0.96 -0.94 -7.34
C ASP A 205 -0.33 -1.47 -6.73
N VAL A 206 -0.20 -1.96 -5.50
CA VAL A 206 -1.32 -2.36 -4.65
C VAL A 206 -1.46 -1.32 -3.55
N ARG A 207 -2.68 -0.89 -3.26
CA ARG A 207 -2.97 0.25 -2.40
C ARG A 207 -4.01 -0.12 -1.36
N ILE A 208 -3.81 0.40 -0.14
CA ILE A 208 -4.88 0.60 0.84
C ILE A 208 -5.41 2.02 0.66
N GLN A 209 -6.73 2.17 0.71
CA GLN A 209 -7.43 3.44 0.58
C GLN A 209 -8.49 3.61 1.69
N GLY A 210 -9.20 4.73 1.62
CA GLY A 210 -10.45 4.91 2.34
C GLY A 210 -10.31 5.36 3.78
N SER A 211 -11.26 4.93 4.62
CA SER A 211 -11.42 5.47 5.97
C SER A 211 -10.35 4.97 6.96
N SER A 212 -9.83 3.76 6.76
CA SER A 212 -8.77 3.15 7.60
C SER A 212 -7.48 3.97 7.70
N LEU A 213 -7.24 4.86 6.74
CA LEU A 213 -6.09 5.76 6.70
C LEU A 213 -6.31 7.08 7.46
N ARG A 214 -7.53 7.35 7.92
CA ARG A 214 -7.94 8.70 8.35
C ARG A 214 -8.74 8.72 9.65
N THR A 215 -9.37 7.61 10.02
CA THR A 215 -10.18 7.52 11.25
C THR A 215 -9.85 6.26 12.06
N PRO A 216 -9.73 6.38 13.40
CA PRO A 216 -9.56 5.22 14.28
C PRO A 216 -10.78 4.30 14.28
N ASN A 217 -11.97 4.84 14.00
CA ASN A 217 -13.23 4.09 13.99
C ASN A 217 -13.61 3.61 12.58
N ALA A 218 -12.63 3.34 11.71
CA ALA A 218 -12.89 2.84 10.37
C ALA A 218 -13.65 1.51 10.42
N ASN A 219 -14.63 1.32 9.54
CA ASN A 219 -15.46 0.11 9.52
C ASN A 219 -14.83 -1.04 8.72
N ASP A 220 -13.94 -0.72 7.80
CA ASP A 220 -13.37 -1.62 6.79
C ASP A 220 -11.98 -1.14 6.35
N VAL A 221 -11.33 -1.97 5.53
CA VAL A 221 -10.12 -1.61 4.77
C VAL A 221 -10.44 -1.71 3.29
N ASP A 222 -10.33 -0.59 2.57
CA ASP A 222 -10.50 -0.55 1.13
C ASP A 222 -9.20 -0.91 0.42
N LEU A 223 -9.26 -1.84 -0.54
CA LEU A 223 -8.10 -2.38 -1.25
C LEU A 223 -8.23 -2.19 -2.75
N ALA A 224 -7.14 -1.76 -3.39
CA ALA A 224 -7.06 -1.61 -4.83
C ALA A 224 -5.74 -2.14 -5.41
N ALA A 225 -5.82 -2.92 -6.47
CA ALA A 225 -4.69 -3.25 -7.35
C ALA A 225 -4.77 -2.37 -8.59
N ILE A 226 -3.74 -1.57 -8.84
CA ILE A 226 -3.69 -0.64 -9.96
C ILE A 226 -2.97 -1.30 -11.13
N ILE A 227 -3.66 -1.51 -12.25
CA ILE A 227 -3.12 -2.15 -13.46
C ILE A 227 -3.08 -1.16 -14.64
N SER A 228 -2.39 -1.54 -15.71
CA SER A 228 -2.36 -0.74 -16.94
C SER A 228 -3.73 -0.74 -17.63
N GLU A 229 -4.00 0.27 -18.45
CA GLU A 229 -5.23 0.28 -19.26
C GLU A 229 -5.30 -0.91 -20.21
N THR A 230 -4.17 -1.35 -20.76
CA THR A 230 -4.08 -2.52 -21.64
C THR A 230 -4.45 -3.81 -20.91
N ASP A 231 -3.90 -4.02 -19.71
CA ASP A 231 -4.24 -5.22 -18.90
C ASP A 231 -5.71 -5.21 -18.52
N PHE A 232 -6.25 -4.04 -18.14
CA PHE A 232 -7.65 -3.88 -17.80
C PHE A 232 -8.56 -4.21 -18.99
N ASP A 233 -8.27 -3.65 -20.17
CA ASP A 233 -9.02 -3.93 -21.40
C ASP A 233 -8.93 -5.43 -21.76
N ASN A 234 -7.78 -6.07 -21.57
CA ASN A 234 -7.62 -7.51 -21.80
C ASN A 234 -8.47 -8.36 -20.84
N LEU A 235 -8.58 -7.98 -19.56
CA LEU A 235 -9.49 -8.64 -18.60
C LEU A 235 -10.95 -8.52 -19.05
N LEU A 236 -11.38 -7.33 -19.48
CA LEU A 236 -12.73 -7.12 -19.99
C LEU A 236 -12.99 -7.95 -21.25
N LYS A 237 -12.08 -7.94 -22.23
CA LYS A 237 -12.23 -8.72 -23.45
C LYS A 237 -12.30 -10.21 -23.15
N SER A 238 -11.36 -10.73 -22.35
CA SER A 238 -11.34 -12.14 -21.96
C SER A 238 -12.66 -12.58 -21.34
N PHE A 239 -13.20 -11.78 -20.42
CA PHE A 239 -14.42 -12.15 -19.72
C PHE A 239 -15.70 -11.92 -20.54
N TYR A 240 -15.85 -10.78 -21.22
CA TYR A 240 -17.11 -10.38 -21.87
C TYR A 240 -17.23 -10.80 -23.33
N ASN A 241 -16.15 -11.28 -23.96
CA ASN A 241 -16.23 -11.75 -25.33
C ASN A 241 -17.29 -12.83 -25.49
N GLY A 242 -18.16 -12.69 -26.49
CA GLY A 242 -19.28 -13.61 -26.72
C GLY A 242 -20.45 -13.48 -25.73
N LYS A 243 -20.37 -12.62 -24.71
CA LYS A 243 -21.43 -12.44 -23.68
C LYS A 243 -22.25 -11.17 -23.87
N ILE A 244 -21.77 -10.22 -24.67
CA ILE A 244 -22.48 -8.98 -25.00
C ILE A 244 -23.32 -9.21 -26.24
N THR A 245 -24.60 -8.84 -26.19
CA THR A 245 -25.48 -8.88 -27.36
C THR A 245 -26.16 -7.53 -27.59
N LYS A 246 -26.31 -7.15 -28.86
CA LYS A 246 -27.09 -6.00 -29.35
C LYS A 246 -28.15 -6.51 -30.32
N ASN A 247 -29.43 -6.24 -30.06
CA ASN A 247 -30.55 -6.78 -30.86
C ASN A 247 -30.45 -8.31 -31.05
N ASN A 248 -30.08 -9.03 -29.99
CA ASN A 248 -29.83 -10.48 -29.97
C ASN A 248 -28.65 -10.98 -30.82
N LEU A 249 -27.85 -10.10 -31.43
CA LEU A 249 -26.60 -10.46 -32.09
C LEU A 249 -25.43 -10.32 -31.14
N THR A 250 -24.60 -11.36 -31.06
CA THR A 250 -23.39 -11.37 -30.25
C THR A 250 -22.34 -10.43 -30.81
N ILE A 251 -21.69 -9.66 -29.94
CA ILE A 251 -20.59 -8.77 -30.27
C ILE A 251 -19.28 -9.45 -29.91
N ASP A 252 -18.35 -9.47 -30.86
CA ASP A 252 -16.98 -9.96 -30.67
C ASP A 252 -16.09 -8.82 -30.15
N LEU A 253 -15.45 -9.05 -29.01
CA LEU A 253 -14.58 -8.09 -28.33
C LEU A 253 -13.10 -8.38 -28.55
N SER A 254 -12.74 -9.54 -29.10
CA SER A 254 -11.36 -10.08 -29.12
C SER A 254 -10.33 -9.07 -29.64
N ASP A 255 -10.64 -8.40 -30.76
CA ASP A 255 -9.77 -7.45 -31.45
C ASP A 255 -10.15 -5.99 -31.21
N MET A 256 -11.06 -5.69 -30.28
CA MET A 256 -11.42 -4.31 -29.97
C MET A 256 -10.27 -3.56 -29.30
N SER A 257 -9.91 -2.42 -29.87
CA SER A 257 -9.04 -1.42 -29.25
C SER A 257 -9.74 -0.70 -28.08
N ASN A 258 -8.97 -0.01 -27.25
CA ASN A 258 -9.50 0.83 -26.17
C ASN A 258 -10.57 1.82 -26.65
N VAL A 259 -10.36 2.45 -27.82
CA VAL A 259 -11.31 3.39 -28.43
C VAL A 259 -12.61 2.70 -28.84
N GLN A 260 -12.53 1.48 -29.37
CA GLN A 260 -13.73 0.69 -29.73
C GLN A 260 -14.48 0.20 -28.48
N LEU A 261 -13.77 -0.21 -27.43
CA LEU A 261 -14.38 -0.55 -26.14
C LEU A 261 -15.09 0.66 -25.53
N LYS A 262 -14.49 1.86 -25.65
CA LYS A 262 -15.13 3.12 -25.24
C LYS A 262 -16.42 3.37 -26.00
N ALA A 263 -16.35 3.31 -27.34
CA ALA A 263 -17.51 3.55 -28.20
C ALA A 263 -18.64 2.55 -27.90
N LEU A 264 -18.31 1.28 -27.62
CA LEU A 264 -19.27 0.28 -27.21
C LEU A 264 -19.92 0.63 -25.86
N SER A 265 -19.12 1.01 -24.85
CA SER A 265 -19.64 1.43 -23.54
C SER A 265 -20.57 2.64 -23.67
N ASP A 266 -20.18 3.65 -24.46
CA ASP A 266 -20.99 4.85 -24.70
C ASP A 266 -22.31 4.52 -25.41
N ASP A 267 -22.28 3.63 -26.42
CA ASP A 267 -23.49 3.19 -27.13
C ASP A 267 -24.43 2.37 -26.21
N ILE A 268 -23.90 1.53 -25.32
CA ILE A 268 -24.70 0.81 -24.32
C ILE A 268 -25.42 1.79 -23.39
N ILE A 269 -24.74 2.84 -22.94
CA ILE A 269 -25.31 3.86 -22.04
C ILE A 269 -26.39 4.67 -22.75
N GLN A 270 -26.18 5.02 -24.01
CA GLN A 270 -27.13 5.81 -24.80
C GLN A 270 -28.33 5.00 -25.28
N ASN A 271 -28.15 3.71 -25.58
CA ASN A 271 -29.15 2.84 -26.17
C ASN A 271 -29.41 1.55 -25.36
N PRO A 272 -29.70 1.64 -24.05
CA PRO A 272 -29.72 0.47 -23.16
C PRO A 272 -30.78 -0.59 -23.52
N SER A 273 -31.88 -0.19 -24.18
CA SER A 273 -32.93 -1.13 -24.61
C SER A 273 -32.46 -2.11 -25.68
N LEU A 274 -31.43 -1.78 -26.45
CA LEU A 274 -30.88 -2.64 -27.51
C LEU A 274 -29.97 -3.75 -26.98
N TYR A 275 -29.53 -3.64 -25.73
CA TYR A 275 -28.49 -4.47 -25.15
C TYR A 275 -28.98 -5.38 -24.04
N ASN A 276 -28.32 -6.54 -23.89
CA ASN A 276 -28.59 -7.44 -22.78
C ASN A 276 -28.14 -6.86 -21.42
N ARG A 277 -28.55 -7.52 -20.34
CA ARG A 277 -28.26 -7.07 -18.97
C ARG A 277 -26.76 -7.08 -18.65
N ILE A 278 -25.99 -8.04 -19.16
CA ILE A 278 -24.53 -8.14 -18.91
C ILE A 278 -23.81 -6.92 -19.47
N ALA A 279 -24.18 -6.47 -20.67
CA ALA A 279 -23.63 -5.27 -21.29
C ALA A 279 -23.88 -4.02 -20.41
N LYS A 280 -25.13 -3.85 -19.96
CA LYS A 280 -25.59 -2.67 -19.21
C LYS A 280 -25.14 -2.58 -17.77
N ASP A 281 -25.28 -3.68 -17.04
CA ASP A 281 -25.13 -3.68 -15.58
C ASP A 281 -23.68 -3.97 -15.17
N ASP A 282 -22.85 -4.47 -16.10
CA ASP A 282 -21.54 -5.01 -15.78
C ASP A 282 -20.44 -4.49 -16.71
N PHE A 283 -20.48 -4.78 -18.02
CA PHE A 283 -19.43 -4.32 -18.94
C PHE A 283 -19.30 -2.79 -18.97
N SER A 284 -20.39 -2.07 -19.24
CA SER A 284 -20.35 -0.61 -19.34
C SER A 284 -20.00 0.04 -17.99
N TYR A 285 -20.45 -0.56 -16.88
CA TYR A 285 -20.08 -0.11 -15.54
C TYR A 285 -18.57 -0.26 -15.31
N ASN A 286 -18.03 -1.47 -15.50
CA ASN A 286 -16.61 -1.75 -15.26
C ASN A 286 -15.73 -0.91 -16.20
N TYR A 287 -16.11 -0.76 -17.47
CA TYR A 287 -15.38 0.08 -18.42
C TYR A 287 -15.43 1.56 -18.04
N THR A 288 -16.61 2.11 -17.74
CA THR A 288 -16.80 3.54 -17.43
C THR A 288 -16.13 3.92 -16.12
N LYS A 289 -16.23 3.05 -15.11
CA LYS A 289 -15.64 3.29 -13.79
C LYS A 289 -14.16 2.88 -13.72
N LYS A 290 -13.67 2.16 -14.74
CA LYS A 290 -12.35 1.55 -14.82
C LYS A 290 -12.00 0.77 -13.55
N ILE A 291 -12.96 -0.02 -13.09
CA ILE A 291 -12.86 -0.83 -11.87
C ILE A 291 -13.52 -2.19 -12.09
N ILE A 292 -12.91 -3.23 -11.52
CA ILE A 292 -13.46 -4.58 -11.38
C ILE A 292 -13.45 -4.90 -9.89
N ASN A 293 -14.59 -5.30 -9.35
CA ASN A 293 -14.73 -5.58 -7.92
C ASN A 293 -14.77 -7.10 -7.67
N ALA A 294 -14.18 -7.54 -6.55
CA ALA A 294 -14.35 -8.90 -6.03
C ALA A 294 -15.80 -9.18 -5.58
N LYS A 295 -16.59 -8.12 -5.34
CA LYS A 295 -18.01 -8.18 -4.99
C LYS A 295 -18.80 -7.18 -5.86
N PRO A 296 -19.82 -7.61 -6.62
CA PRO A 296 -20.39 -8.96 -6.71
C PRO A 296 -19.50 -9.95 -7.47
N ASP A 297 -19.70 -11.26 -7.22
CA ASP A 297 -18.97 -12.33 -7.92
C ASP A 297 -19.41 -12.43 -9.38
N LYS A 298 -18.72 -11.70 -10.26
CA LYS A 298 -18.97 -11.76 -11.69
C LYS A 298 -17.99 -12.67 -12.41
N GLY A 299 -16.85 -12.98 -11.79
CA GLY A 299 -15.82 -13.82 -12.40
C GLY A 299 -15.00 -13.13 -13.50
N VAL A 300 -15.00 -11.78 -13.56
CA VAL A 300 -14.18 -11.02 -14.51
C VAL A 300 -12.70 -11.35 -14.34
N VAL A 301 -12.28 -11.54 -13.08
CA VAL A 301 -10.97 -12.11 -12.73
C VAL A 301 -11.23 -13.38 -11.94
N GLU A 302 -10.80 -14.50 -12.51
CA GLU A 302 -10.89 -15.81 -11.86
C GLU A 302 -10.12 -15.81 -10.54
N GLY A 303 -10.68 -16.41 -9.49
CA GLY A 303 -10.04 -16.49 -8.17
C GLY A 303 -10.06 -15.21 -7.32
N LEU A 304 -10.43 -14.04 -7.86
CA LEU A 304 -10.42 -12.76 -7.12
C LEU A 304 -11.30 -12.77 -5.86
N LYS A 305 -12.50 -13.33 -5.95
CA LYS A 305 -13.38 -13.48 -4.79
C LYS A 305 -12.82 -14.47 -3.77
N SER A 306 -12.24 -15.57 -4.23
CA SER A 306 -11.62 -16.57 -3.35
C SER A 306 -10.47 -15.93 -2.58
N LEU A 307 -9.62 -15.16 -3.25
CA LEU A 307 -8.56 -14.37 -2.61
C LEU A 307 -9.13 -13.42 -1.54
N LYS A 308 -10.14 -12.61 -1.90
CA LYS A 308 -10.79 -11.69 -0.95
C LYS A 308 -11.31 -12.43 0.29
N ASN A 309 -11.93 -13.59 0.10
CA ASN A 309 -12.44 -14.40 1.19
C ASN A 309 -11.32 -14.98 2.06
N SER A 310 -10.24 -15.48 1.47
CA SER A 310 -9.07 -15.97 2.21
C SER A 310 -8.44 -14.87 3.05
N ILE A 311 -8.26 -13.67 2.49
CA ILE A 311 -7.77 -12.51 3.23
C ILE A 311 -8.70 -12.13 4.38
N GLN A 312 -10.02 -12.11 4.16
CA GLN A 312 -10.99 -11.84 5.23
C GLN A 312 -10.96 -12.90 6.35
N ILE A 313 -10.71 -14.16 6.01
CA ILE A 313 -10.58 -15.26 6.99
C ILE A 313 -9.30 -15.09 7.83
N ASN A 314 -8.18 -14.77 7.19
CA ASN A 314 -6.89 -14.61 7.85
C ASN A 314 -6.82 -13.33 8.71
N TYR A 315 -7.56 -12.29 8.30
CA TYR A 315 -7.54 -10.96 8.94
C TYR A 315 -8.96 -10.45 9.25
N PRO A 316 -9.72 -11.14 10.13
CA PRO A 316 -11.14 -10.85 10.33
C PRO A 316 -11.40 -9.44 10.88
N ASN A 317 -10.47 -8.89 11.67
CA ASN A 317 -10.55 -7.54 12.22
C ASN A 317 -10.54 -6.43 11.16
N LEU A 318 -9.99 -6.70 9.96
CA LEU A 318 -9.89 -5.70 8.90
C LEU A 318 -11.24 -5.41 8.25
N ASN A 319 -12.17 -6.37 8.25
CA ASN A 319 -13.44 -6.30 7.52
C ASN A 319 -13.21 -5.86 6.05
N VAL A 320 -12.44 -6.66 5.31
CA VAL A 320 -12.20 -6.48 3.87
C VAL A 320 -13.46 -6.85 3.11
N GLU A 321 -14.25 -5.83 2.75
CA GLU A 321 -15.49 -6.04 2.00
C GLU A 321 -15.23 -6.33 0.52
N ASN A 322 -14.15 -5.79 -0.03
CA ASN A 322 -13.83 -5.84 -1.45
C ASN A 322 -12.31 -5.76 -1.71
N ILE A 323 -11.89 -6.36 -2.83
CA ILE A 323 -10.61 -6.06 -3.49
C ILE A 323 -10.97 -5.54 -4.88
N ALA A 324 -10.59 -4.29 -5.16
CA ALA A 324 -10.79 -3.68 -6.46
C ALA A 324 -9.55 -3.87 -7.36
N ILE A 325 -9.76 -4.06 -8.65
CA ILE A 325 -8.74 -3.93 -9.69
C ILE A 325 -9.14 -2.74 -10.53
N GLN A 326 -8.27 -1.73 -10.66
CA GLN A 326 -8.59 -0.50 -11.37
C GLN A 326 -7.39 0.06 -12.13
N THR A 327 -7.62 1.05 -12.99
CA THR A 327 -6.54 1.81 -13.65
C THR A 327 -6.18 3.04 -12.83
N GLN A 328 -5.04 3.70 -13.13
CA GLN A 328 -4.69 5.00 -12.54
C GLN A 328 -5.70 6.11 -12.85
N SER A 329 -6.50 5.93 -13.90
CA SER A 329 -7.59 6.83 -14.32
C SER A 329 -8.95 6.43 -13.73
N GLY A 330 -9.00 5.41 -12.89
CA GLY A 330 -10.22 4.94 -12.26
C GLY A 330 -10.83 5.97 -11.31
N VAL A 331 -12.17 6.01 -11.25
CA VAL A 331 -12.88 7.02 -10.43
C VAL A 331 -12.63 6.88 -8.93
N PHE A 332 -12.06 5.75 -8.51
CA PHE A 332 -11.68 5.45 -7.12
C PHE A 332 -10.15 5.42 -6.93
N ASP A 333 -9.36 5.86 -7.92
CA ASP A 333 -7.96 6.23 -7.69
C ASP A 333 -7.89 7.60 -7.00
N LEU A 334 -8.12 7.61 -5.70
CA LEU A 334 -8.11 8.81 -4.86
C LEU A 334 -7.09 8.70 -3.75
N LYS A 335 -6.46 9.83 -3.42
CA LYS A 335 -5.59 10.01 -2.25
C LYS A 335 -6.42 10.35 -0.99
N PRO A 336 -5.92 10.03 0.22
CA PRO A 336 -4.66 9.36 0.49
C PRO A 336 -4.76 7.85 0.23
N TYR A 337 -3.60 7.27 -0.06
CA TYR A 337 -3.42 5.82 -0.08
C TYR A 337 -2.07 5.46 0.56
N ILE A 338 -1.93 4.20 0.96
CA ILE A 338 -0.63 3.59 1.27
C ILE A 338 -0.38 2.51 0.23
N LYS A 339 0.79 2.59 -0.42
CA LYS A 339 1.25 1.58 -1.36
C LYS A 339 1.84 0.39 -0.59
N LEU A 340 1.44 -0.82 -0.97
CA LEU A 340 1.88 -2.09 -0.40
C LEU A 340 3.12 -2.60 -1.14
#